data_AF-A0A3C1IRB4-F1
#
_entry.id   AF-A0A3C1IRB4-F1
#
_cell.length_a   1.000
_cell.length_b   1.000
_cell.length_c   1.000
_cell.angle_alpha   90.00
_cell.angle_beta   90.00
_cell.angle_gamma   90.00
#
_symmetry.space_group_name_H-M   'P 1'
#
loop_
_entity.id
_entity.type
_entity.pdbx_description
1 polymer ?
#
loop_
_entity_poly.entity_id
_entity_poly.type
_entity_poly.pdbx_seq_one_letter_code
_entity_poly.pdbx_strand_id
1 'polypeptide(L)'
;MINGDTETAMTPIKYKNIKISGTFSKTARLEFADAKSQNRFTGTAKFKFVFGAVDAYHSMTHYMFAPMYSVNDFGIAQFEVKKDKRYLATVKIKPFGTSSTGVKESDRVKATTQELEKGVYIMEIAAEPGEYCIIFNSMGTGGYSGTFDFGID
;
A
#
# COMPACT_ATOMS: atom_id res chain seq x y z
N MET A 1 1.28 -9.31 7.33
CA MET A 1 1.89 -8.41 8.34
C MET A 1 2.62 -9.24 9.38
N ILE A 2 3.69 -8.68 9.95
CA ILE A 2 4.44 -9.28 11.06
C ILE A 2 4.28 -8.36 12.27
N ASN A 3 3.70 -8.86 13.36
CA ASN A 3 3.56 -8.12 14.62
C ASN A 3 4.11 -8.97 15.77
N GLY A 4 5.28 -8.59 16.29
CA GLY A 4 6.08 -9.50 17.13
C GLY A 4 6.40 -10.79 16.37
N ASP A 5 6.10 -11.93 16.98
CA ASP A 5 6.33 -13.27 16.42
C ASP A 5 5.16 -13.78 15.56
N THR A 6 4.10 -12.98 15.37
CA THR A 6 2.90 -13.42 14.64
C THR A 6 2.89 -12.93 13.20
N GLU A 7 2.69 -13.85 12.26
CA GLU A 7 2.39 -13.56 10.85
C GLU A 7 0.86 -13.61 10.62
N THR A 8 0.27 -12.50 10.21
CA THR A 8 -1.16 -12.42 9.85
C THR A 8 -1.32 -12.07 8.37
N ALA A 9 -2.12 -12.85 7.64
CA ALA A 9 -2.46 -12.53 6.26
C ALA A 9 -3.29 -11.25 6.19
N MET A 10 -2.94 -10.34 5.28
CA MET A 10 -3.70 -9.11 5.08
C MET A 10 -4.65 -9.27 3.91
N THR A 11 -5.88 -8.78 4.08
CA THR A 11 -6.87 -8.71 2.99
C THR A 11 -6.82 -7.32 2.37
N PRO A 12 -6.86 -7.19 1.03
CA PRO A 12 -6.92 -5.87 0.42
C PRO A 12 -8.27 -5.20 0.70
N ILE A 13 -8.23 -3.90 0.98
CA ILE A 13 -9.41 -3.05 1.10
C ILE A 13 -9.90 -2.60 -0.28
N LYS A 14 -11.20 -2.31 -0.37
CA LYS A 14 -11.85 -1.80 -1.59
C LYS A 14 -12.22 -0.33 -1.41
N TYR A 15 -11.95 0.49 -2.42
CA TYR A 15 -12.48 1.85 -2.45
C TYR A 15 -14.01 1.80 -2.62
N LYS A 16 -14.70 2.78 -2.01
CA LYS A 16 -16.16 2.94 -2.09
C LYS A 16 -16.56 3.86 -3.23
N ASN A 17 -15.81 4.94 -3.45
CA ASN A 17 -16.14 5.96 -4.45
C ASN A 17 -14.87 6.51 -5.11
N ILE A 18 -15.01 7.00 -6.35
CA ILE A 18 -14.00 7.84 -7.00
C ILE A 18 -14.49 9.29 -6.93
N LYS A 19 -13.70 10.17 -6.33
CA LYS A 19 -13.96 11.61 -6.26
C LYS A 19 -13.05 12.33 -7.25
N ILE A 20 -13.64 13.13 -8.13
CA ILE A 20 -12.92 13.97 -9.09
C ILE A 20 -13.17 15.43 -8.69
N SER A 21 -12.12 16.18 -8.35
CA SER A 21 -12.21 17.63 -8.10
C SER A 21 -11.89 18.44 -9.37
N GLY A 22 -12.74 19.40 -9.76
CA GLY A 22 -12.51 20.40 -10.84
C GLY A 22 -11.95 21.73 -10.28
N THR A 23 -11.36 22.67 -11.03
CA THR A 23 -11.48 23.00 -12.48
C THR A 23 -10.12 23.18 -13.19
N PHE A 24 -8.98 23.04 -12.50
CA PHE A 24 -7.64 23.26 -13.12
C PHE A 24 -6.59 22.18 -12.83
N SER A 25 -6.87 21.18 -11.98
CA SER A 25 -6.11 19.92 -11.95
C SER A 25 -7.01 18.76 -11.51
N LYS A 26 -7.37 17.88 -12.44
CA LYS A 26 -8.20 16.70 -12.16
C LYS A 26 -7.35 15.63 -11.47
N THR A 27 -7.21 15.70 -10.15
CA THR A 27 -6.64 14.58 -9.38
C THR A 27 -7.79 13.69 -8.90
N ALA A 28 -7.91 12.49 -9.46
CA ALA A 28 -8.83 11.49 -8.94
C ALA A 28 -8.40 11.05 -7.54
N ARG A 29 -9.36 10.97 -6.62
CA ARG A 29 -9.15 10.46 -5.27
C ARG A 29 -10.05 9.26 -5.02
N LEU A 30 -9.46 8.19 -4.50
CA LEU A 30 -10.19 7.02 -4.06
C LEU A 30 -10.65 7.25 -2.62
N GLU A 31 -11.94 7.09 -2.36
CA GLU A 31 -12.54 7.17 -1.02
C GLU A 31 -12.64 5.77 -0.43
N PHE A 32 -12.09 5.59 0.77
CA PHE A 32 -12.16 4.37 1.55
C PHE A 32 -12.97 4.60 2.82
N ALA A 33 -13.58 3.52 3.31
CA ALA A 33 -14.29 3.51 4.56
C ALA A 33 -13.35 3.66 5.75
N ASP A 34 -13.93 4.13 6.86
CA ASP A 34 -13.32 4.21 8.18
C ASP A 34 -12.15 5.19 8.24
N ALA A 35 -11.98 5.80 9.41
CA ALA A 35 -10.89 6.75 9.64
C ALA A 35 -9.56 6.07 9.95
N LYS A 36 -9.59 4.79 10.39
CA LYS A 36 -8.42 4.05 10.89
C LYS A 36 -8.36 2.63 10.35
N SER A 37 -7.16 2.19 10.02
CA SER A 37 -6.84 0.80 9.73
C SER A 37 -7.00 -0.09 10.96
N GLN A 38 -7.43 -1.34 10.75
CA GLN A 38 -7.40 -2.39 11.78
C GLN A 38 -5.99 -2.94 12.00
N ASN A 39 -5.12 -2.86 10.99
CA ASN A 39 -3.72 -3.26 11.08
C ASN A 39 -2.93 -2.08 11.66
N ARG A 40 -2.55 -2.14 12.95
CA ARG A 40 -1.80 -1.09 13.66
C ARG A 40 -0.40 -1.54 14.01
N PHE A 41 0.56 -0.63 13.89
CA PHE A 41 1.95 -0.82 14.27
C PHE A 41 2.39 0.36 15.13
N THR A 42 3.30 0.12 16.07
CA THR A 42 3.96 1.18 16.85
C THR A 42 5.34 1.44 16.26
N GLY A 43 5.59 2.66 15.77
CA GLY A 43 6.86 3.04 15.14
C GLY A 43 7.07 2.45 13.73
N THR A 44 7.51 1.20 13.65
CA THR A 44 7.87 0.56 12.35
C THR A 44 6.87 -0.53 11.99
N ALA A 45 6.36 -0.49 10.77
CA ALA A 45 5.50 -1.54 10.22
C ALA A 45 6.34 -2.58 9.47
N LYS A 46 6.04 -3.87 9.70
CA LYS A 46 6.77 -4.99 9.08
C LYS A 46 5.84 -5.91 8.30
N PHE A 47 6.24 -6.24 7.09
CA PHE A 47 5.46 -7.05 6.16
C PHE A 47 6.33 -8.14 5.54
N LYS A 48 5.70 -9.27 5.28
CA LYS A 48 6.24 -10.36 4.48
C LYS A 48 5.44 -10.43 3.20
N PHE A 49 6.13 -10.32 2.07
CA PHE A 49 5.57 -10.52 0.75
C PHE A 49 5.96 -11.91 0.29
N VAL A 50 4.98 -12.70 -0.13
CA VAL A 50 5.18 -14.06 -0.64
C VAL A 50 4.60 -14.11 -2.04
N PHE A 51 5.46 -14.24 -3.04
CA PHE A 51 5.10 -14.36 -4.44
C PHE A 51 5.12 -15.82 -4.85
N GLY A 52 4.04 -16.28 -5.47
CA GLY A 52 3.84 -17.69 -5.76
C GLY A 52 2.60 -17.96 -6.61
N ALA A 53 2.33 -19.23 -6.88
CA ALA A 53 1.11 -19.62 -7.56
C ALA A 53 -0.11 -19.18 -6.74
N VAL A 54 -0.93 -18.30 -7.30
CA VAL A 54 -2.19 -17.85 -6.70
C VAL A 54 -3.29 -18.78 -7.18
N ASP A 55 -3.97 -19.46 -6.26
CA ASP A 55 -5.08 -20.34 -6.61
C ASP A 55 -6.27 -19.55 -7.21
N ALA A 56 -7.19 -20.28 -7.86
CA ALA A 56 -8.34 -19.67 -8.53
C ALA A 56 -9.23 -18.85 -7.58
N TYR A 57 -9.34 -19.26 -6.31
CA TYR A 57 -10.17 -18.58 -5.32
C TYR A 57 -9.59 -17.22 -4.92
N HIS A 58 -8.26 -17.12 -4.81
CA HIS A 58 -7.56 -15.88 -4.47
C HIS A 58 -7.19 -15.03 -5.69
N SER A 59 -7.35 -15.54 -6.91
CA SER A 59 -6.98 -14.86 -8.15
C SER A 59 -7.54 -13.43 -8.27
N MET A 60 -8.79 -13.20 -7.87
CA MET A 60 -9.41 -11.87 -8.01
C MET A 60 -8.87 -10.82 -7.02
N THR A 61 -8.33 -11.24 -5.88
CA THR A 61 -7.92 -10.34 -4.79
C THR A 61 -6.42 -10.31 -4.55
N HIS A 62 -5.69 -11.35 -4.96
CA HIS A 62 -4.27 -11.55 -4.68
C HIS A 62 -3.42 -11.81 -5.93
N TYR A 63 -3.95 -11.65 -7.16
CA TYR A 63 -3.17 -11.84 -8.39
C TYR A 63 -1.85 -11.06 -8.42
N MET A 64 -1.76 -9.92 -7.72
CA MET A 64 -0.56 -9.11 -7.63
C MET A 64 0.63 -9.80 -6.93
N PHE A 65 0.40 -10.96 -6.31
CA PHE A 65 1.44 -11.81 -5.74
C PHE A 65 1.78 -13.02 -6.64
N ALA A 66 1.30 -13.05 -7.88
CA ALA A 66 1.71 -14.06 -8.86
C ALA A 66 3.22 -13.95 -9.18
N PRO A 67 3.88 -15.03 -9.65
CA PRO A 67 5.35 -15.08 -9.79
C PRO A 67 5.96 -14.11 -10.81
N MET A 68 5.13 -13.48 -11.64
CA MET A 68 5.55 -12.48 -12.62
C MET A 68 5.73 -11.08 -12.01
N TYR A 69 5.25 -10.86 -10.80
CA TYR A 69 5.37 -9.61 -10.06
C TYR A 69 6.42 -9.72 -8.96
N SER A 70 6.83 -8.57 -8.45
CA SER A 70 7.77 -8.43 -7.35
C SER A 70 7.36 -7.30 -6.42
N VAL A 71 8.09 -7.11 -5.33
CA VAL A 71 7.94 -5.94 -4.46
C VAL A 71 8.05 -4.62 -5.25
N ASN A 72 8.83 -4.54 -6.32
CA ASN A 72 8.99 -3.29 -7.08
C ASN A 72 7.71 -2.87 -7.84
N ASP A 73 6.76 -3.80 -8.01
CA ASP A 73 5.44 -3.49 -8.57
C ASP A 73 4.50 -2.84 -7.56
N PHE A 74 4.94 -2.66 -6.32
CA PHE A 74 4.17 -2.02 -5.27
C PHE A 74 4.77 -0.66 -4.92
N GLY A 75 3.94 0.16 -4.29
CA GLY A 75 4.36 1.40 -3.67
C GLY A 75 3.64 1.65 -2.36
N ILE A 76 4.08 2.69 -1.67
CA ILE A 76 3.46 3.19 -0.45
C ILE A 76 2.79 4.54 -0.71
N ALA A 77 1.64 4.74 -0.07
CA ALA A 77 0.99 6.04 -0.01
C ALA A 77 0.38 6.28 1.36
N GLN A 78 0.22 7.55 1.70
CA GLN A 78 -0.48 8.00 2.90
C GLN A 78 -1.92 8.38 2.55
N PHE A 79 -2.87 7.97 3.38
CA PHE A 79 -4.24 8.44 3.29
C PHE A 79 -4.39 9.84 3.87
N GLU A 80 -5.22 10.66 3.22
CA GLU A 80 -5.76 11.86 3.82
C GLU A 80 -7.02 11.49 4.60
N VAL A 81 -6.94 11.49 5.93
CA VAL A 81 -8.07 11.20 6.82
C VAL A 81 -8.96 12.43 6.94
N LYS A 82 -10.25 12.29 6.67
CA LYS A 82 -11.26 13.34 6.90
C LYS A 82 -12.52 12.72 7.49
N LYS A 83 -12.87 13.16 8.70
CA LYS A 83 -14.01 12.62 9.46
C LYS A 83 -13.85 11.10 9.63
N ASP A 84 -14.84 10.33 9.17
CA ASP A 84 -14.94 8.88 9.21
C ASP A 84 -14.41 8.20 7.93
N LYS A 85 -13.62 8.91 7.12
CA LYS A 85 -13.19 8.46 5.79
C LYS A 85 -11.70 8.69 5.56
N ARG A 86 -11.15 7.90 4.63
CA ARG A 86 -9.79 8.01 4.12
C ARG A 86 -9.80 8.26 2.62
N TYR A 87 -8.91 9.14 2.16
CA TYR A 87 -8.79 9.51 0.75
C TYR A 87 -7.38 9.26 0.23
N LEU A 88 -7.26 8.58 -0.91
CA LEU A 88 -5.99 8.32 -1.56
C LEU A 88 -5.93 9.05 -2.90
N ALA A 89 -4.93 9.92 -3.07
CA ALA A 89 -4.64 10.52 -4.36
C ALA A 89 -3.73 9.58 -5.18
N THR A 90 -4.20 9.13 -6.34
CA THR A 90 -3.50 8.14 -7.19
C THR A 90 -2.11 8.60 -7.66
N VAL A 91 -1.87 9.92 -7.69
CA VAL A 91 -0.61 10.54 -8.11
C VAL A 91 0.48 10.59 -7.02
N LYS A 92 0.18 10.21 -5.77
CA LYS A 92 1.10 10.31 -4.63
C LYS A 92 1.66 8.95 -4.17
N ILE A 93 1.81 8.01 -5.10
CA ILE A 93 2.34 6.67 -4.80
C ILE A 93 3.86 6.71 -4.98
N LYS A 94 4.61 6.29 -3.96
CA LYS A 94 6.07 6.08 -4.05
C LYS A 94 6.35 4.63 -4.40
N PRO A 95 6.80 4.30 -5.62
CA PRO A 95 7.16 2.93 -5.97
C PRO A 95 8.35 2.46 -5.11
N PHE A 96 8.38 1.17 -4.77
CA PHE A 96 9.53 0.59 -4.11
C PHE A 96 10.72 0.50 -5.09
N GLY A 97 11.93 0.77 -4.60
CA GLY A 97 13.18 0.64 -5.38
C GLY A 97 13.54 1.78 -6.34
N THR A 98 12.67 2.78 -6.56
CA THR A 98 12.99 3.94 -7.41
C THR A 98 13.24 5.21 -6.60
N SER A 99 14.35 5.90 -6.86
CA SER A 99 14.55 7.30 -6.44
C SER A 99 13.73 8.22 -7.36
N SER A 100 12.41 8.26 -7.20
CA SER A 100 11.56 9.11 -8.04
C SER A 100 11.59 10.56 -7.58
N THR A 101 12.35 11.37 -8.31
CA THR A 101 12.36 12.83 -8.32
C THR A 101 11.02 13.34 -8.88
N GLY A 102 10.15 13.91 -8.03
CA GLY A 102 8.91 14.55 -8.52
C GLY A 102 7.82 14.77 -7.48
N VAL A 103 7.85 14.04 -6.36
CA VAL A 103 6.99 14.36 -5.21
C VAL A 103 7.75 15.33 -4.32
N LYS A 104 7.25 16.55 -4.15
CA LYS A 104 7.68 17.39 -3.02
C LYS A 104 7.39 16.62 -1.73
N GLU A 105 8.47 16.09 -1.17
CA GLU A 105 8.66 15.46 0.14
C GLU A 105 7.85 14.20 0.48
N SER A 106 8.57 13.08 0.60
CA SER A 106 8.41 12.22 1.77
C SER A 106 9.77 11.67 2.22
N ASP A 107 10.62 12.53 2.76
CA ASP A 107 11.70 12.08 3.66
C ASP A 107 11.12 11.41 4.92
N ARG A 108 9.80 11.51 5.12
CA ARG A 108 9.01 10.97 6.23
C ARG A 108 8.63 9.49 6.12
N VAL A 109 8.87 8.82 4.99
CA VAL A 109 8.54 7.41 4.79
C VAL A 109 9.74 6.68 4.17
N LYS A 110 10.35 5.81 4.98
CA LYS A 110 11.47 4.96 4.58
C LYS A 110 10.99 3.51 4.53
N ALA A 111 11.09 2.91 3.35
CA ALA A 111 10.84 1.48 3.17
C ALA A 111 12.16 0.80 2.84
N THR A 112 12.52 -0.22 3.62
CA THR A 112 13.67 -1.10 3.38
C THR A 112 13.15 -2.48 3.05
N THR A 113 13.68 -3.10 2.00
CA THR A 113 13.26 -4.42 1.55
C THR A 113 14.46 -5.35 1.51
N GLN A 114 14.27 -6.57 2.00
CA GLN A 114 15.24 -7.65 1.95
C GLN A 114 14.58 -8.87 1.32
N GLU A 115 15.22 -9.45 0.31
CA GLU A 115 14.84 -10.77 -0.19
C GLU A 115 15.43 -11.84 0.74
N LEU A 116 14.58 -12.74 1.23
CA LEU A 116 15.02 -13.87 2.06
C LEU A 116 15.34 -15.09 1.18
N GLU A 117 14.47 -15.33 0.21
CA GLU A 117 14.58 -16.36 -0.82
C GLU A 117 13.80 -15.88 -2.05
N LYS A 118 13.96 -16.59 -3.18
CA LYS A 118 13.34 -16.18 -4.44
C LYS A 118 11.83 -16.00 -4.27
N GLY A 119 11.35 -14.78 -4.45
CA GLY A 119 9.93 -14.45 -4.35
C GLY A 119 9.41 -14.27 -2.92
N VAL A 120 10.27 -14.26 -1.90
CA VAL A 120 9.88 -13.97 -0.52
C VAL A 120 10.69 -12.80 0.02
N TYR A 121 10.00 -11.74 0.40
CA TYR A 121 10.61 -10.49 0.83
C TYR A 121 10.10 -10.06 2.20
N ILE A 122 10.99 -9.49 3.00
CA ILE A 122 10.64 -8.74 4.19
C ILE A 122 10.76 -7.25 3.88
N MET A 123 9.69 -6.52 4.18
CA MET A 123 9.65 -5.07 4.07
C MET A 123 9.44 -4.46 5.44
N GLU A 124 10.29 -3.49 5.77
CA GLU A 124 10.16 -2.67 6.97
C GLU A 124 9.90 -1.23 6.54
N ILE A 125 8.90 -0.62 7.15
CA ILE A 125 8.43 0.72 6.83
C ILE A 125 8.49 1.56 8.10
N ALA A 126 9.39 2.53 8.12
CA ALA A 126 9.47 3.55 9.15
C ALA A 126 8.84 4.84 8.62
N ALA A 127 7.86 5.37 9.35
CA ALA A 127 7.22 6.63 9.01
C ALA A 127 6.72 7.39 10.24
N GLU A 128 6.37 8.65 10.06
CA GLU A 128 5.61 9.41 11.07
C GLU A 128 4.23 8.75 11.32
N PRO A 129 3.62 8.94 12.51
CA PRO A 129 2.29 8.43 12.79
C PRO A 129 1.25 8.86 11.74
N GLY A 130 0.39 7.92 11.35
CA GLY A 130 -0.61 8.17 10.31
C GLY A 130 -1.22 6.91 9.71
N GLU A 131 -2.09 7.12 8.71
CA GLU A 131 -2.76 6.05 7.96
C GLU A 131 -2.09 5.88 6.59
N TYR A 132 -1.68 4.66 6.29
CA TYR A 132 -0.90 4.33 5.10
C TYR A 132 -1.49 3.13 4.37
N CYS A 133 -1.04 2.92 3.14
CA CYS A 133 -1.30 1.67 2.43
C CYS A 133 -0.14 1.28 1.53
N ILE A 134 -0.03 -0.03 1.34
CA ILE A 134 0.75 -0.65 0.28
C ILE A 134 -0.20 -0.85 -0.90
N ILE A 135 0.23 -0.42 -2.08
CA ILE A 135 -0.59 -0.40 -3.28
C ILE A 135 0.15 -1.12 -4.39
N PHE A 136 -0.54 -2.04 -5.06
CA PHE A 136 -0.08 -2.54 -6.35
C PHE A 136 -0.17 -1.43 -7.40
N ASN A 137 0.96 -1.13 -8.05
CA ASN A 137 1.11 -0.02 -8.99
C ASN A 137 1.56 -0.46 -10.39
N SER A 138 1.58 -1.76 -10.66
CA SER A 138 1.83 -2.26 -12.02
C SER A 138 0.64 -1.96 -12.94
N MET A 139 0.94 -1.73 -14.23
CA MET A 139 -0.06 -1.54 -15.30
C MET A 139 -1.10 -0.42 -15.07
N GLY A 140 -0.76 0.61 -14.29
CA GLY A 140 -1.65 1.75 -14.04
C GLY A 140 -2.83 1.46 -13.10
N THR A 141 -2.75 0.37 -12.33
CA THR A 141 -3.79 -0.03 -11.36
C THR A 141 -3.94 0.93 -10.19
N GLY A 142 -2.89 1.64 -9.77
CA GLY A 142 -2.95 2.88 -8.98
C GLY A 142 -3.87 2.89 -7.76
N GLY A 143 -4.08 1.76 -7.08
CA GLY A 143 -4.97 1.64 -5.91
C GLY A 143 -6.43 1.31 -6.21
N TYR A 144 -6.82 1.11 -7.47
CA TYR A 144 -8.15 0.57 -7.83
C TYR A 144 -8.32 -0.91 -7.42
N SER A 145 -7.22 -1.62 -7.23
CA SER A 145 -7.17 -2.97 -6.66
C SER A 145 -5.87 -3.17 -5.91
N GLY A 146 -5.80 -4.15 -5.00
CA GLY A 146 -4.56 -4.48 -4.29
C GLY A 146 -4.08 -3.39 -3.33
N THR A 147 -4.98 -2.74 -2.60
CA THR A 147 -4.65 -1.77 -1.55
C THR A 147 -4.69 -2.47 -0.20
N PHE A 148 -3.58 -2.50 0.52
CA PHE A 148 -3.47 -3.11 1.85
C PHE A 148 -3.19 -1.99 2.86
N ASP A 149 -4.16 -1.70 3.74
CA ASP A 149 -4.03 -0.59 4.67
C ASP A 149 -3.34 -0.98 5.98
N PHE A 150 -2.64 -0.01 6.55
CA PHE A 150 -2.03 -0.10 7.86
C PHE A 150 -1.93 1.28 8.49
N GLY A 151 -1.81 1.33 9.80
CA GLY A 151 -1.54 2.56 10.52
C GLY A 151 -0.30 2.44 11.38
N ILE A 152 0.39 3.56 11.53
CA ILE A 152 1.50 3.71 12.47
C ILE A 152 1.05 4.67 13.57
N ASP A 153 1.15 4.22 14.81
CA ASP A 153 0.92 4.98 16.05
C ASP A 153 2.21 5.66 16.53
#